data_AF-A0A1R4GB34-F1
#
_entry.id   AF-A0A1R4GB34-F1
#
_cell.length_a   1.000
_cell.length_b   1.000
_cell.length_c   1.000
_cell.angle_alpha   90.00
_cell.angle_beta   90.00
_cell.angle_gamma   90.00
#
_symmetry.space_group_name_H-M   'P 1'
#
loop_
_entity.id
_entity.type
_entity.pdbx_description
1 polymer ?
#
loop_
_entity_poly.entity_id
_entity_poly.type
_entity_poly.pdbx_seq_one_letter_code
_entity_poly.pdbx_strand_id
1 'polypeptide(L)'
;MWSKTLTFIRLTLMLLIATPVYASWHSPSMSLNFFWLVIIPFFVIHLISSTVLNLKGEYKSRKVALTHFQIALLFPLLGIVILMYEFFDNFPKTYYYVNDYGLGLGMYCLLIMIAALPYVMCLMKSE
;
A
#
# COMPACT_ATOMS: atom_id res chain seq x y z
N MET A 1 5.22 24.96 -15.01
CA MET A 1 5.06 24.35 -13.67
C MET A 1 4.46 22.97 -13.83
N TRP A 2 5.25 21.90 -13.77
CA TRP A 2 4.70 20.55 -13.69
C TRP A 2 3.99 20.42 -12.35
N SER A 3 2.73 19.97 -12.36
CA SER A 3 1.95 19.85 -11.13
C SER A 3 2.66 18.85 -10.21
N LYS A 4 2.75 19.15 -8.90
CA LYS A 4 3.39 18.28 -7.91
C LYS A 4 2.86 16.85 -7.97
N THR A 5 1.60 16.68 -8.38
CA THR A 5 0.93 15.40 -8.64
C THR A 5 1.59 14.62 -9.78
N LEU A 6 1.94 15.28 -10.88
CA LEU A 6 2.57 14.64 -12.04
C LEU A 6 4.01 14.19 -11.72
N THR A 7 4.71 14.96 -10.89
CA THR A 7 6.03 14.59 -10.38
C THR A 7 5.95 13.40 -9.44
N PHE A 8 4.97 13.38 -8.53
CA PHE A 8 4.75 12.25 -7.63
C PHE A 8 4.41 10.96 -8.40
N ILE A 9 3.48 11.02 -9.36
CA ILE A 9 3.13 9.88 -10.22
C ILE A 9 4.35 9.37 -10.98
N ARG A 10 5.16 10.26 -11.58
CA ARG A 10 6.39 9.89 -12.27
C ARG A 10 7.42 9.25 -11.35
N LEU A 11 7.59 9.78 -10.14
CA LEU A 11 8.54 9.24 -9.16
C LEU A 11 8.12 7.83 -8.72
N THR A 12 6.82 7.63 -8.46
CA THR A 12 6.26 6.33 -8.11
C THR A 12 6.39 5.33 -9.26
N LEU A 13 6.13 5.76 -10.51
CA LEU A 13 6.36 4.94 -11.70
C LEU A 13 7.84 4.59 -11.90
N MET A 14 8.75 5.55 -11.70
CA MET A 14 10.19 5.31 -11.82
C MET A 14 10.70 4.37 -10.73
N LEU A 15 10.19 4.47 -9.50
CA LEU A 15 10.49 3.52 -8.42
C LEU A 15 9.96 2.11 -8.74
N LEU A 16 8.75 2.00 -9.29
CA LEU A 16 8.18 0.75 -9.77
C LEU A 16 9.01 0.11 -10.90
N ILE A 17 9.47 0.90 -11.87
CA ILE A 17 10.28 0.43 -13.01
C ILE A 17 11.72 0.11 -12.58
N ALA A 18 12.29 0.88 -11.65
CA ALA A 18 13.67 0.73 -11.22
C ALA A 18 13.90 -0.41 -10.21
N THR A 19 12.84 -1.04 -9.68
CA THR A 19 13.02 -2.18 -8.78
C THR A 19 13.73 -3.36 -9.52
N PRO A 20 14.98 -3.71 -9.14
CA PRO A 20 15.77 -4.78 -9.80
C PRO A 20 15.13 -6.18 -9.73
N VAL A 21 14.11 -6.29 -8.90
CA VAL A 21 13.28 -7.47 -8.68
C VAL A 21 12.54 -7.89 -9.94
N TYR A 22 11.91 -6.95 -10.66
CA TYR A 22 11.07 -7.31 -11.80
C TYR A 22 11.86 -7.89 -12.98
N ALA A 23 13.15 -7.57 -13.08
CA ALA A 23 14.00 -7.99 -14.20
C ALA A 23 14.72 -9.33 -13.98
N SER A 24 14.74 -9.88 -12.75
CA SER A 24 15.62 -11.03 -12.43
C SER A 24 14.95 -12.21 -11.72
N TRP A 25 13.69 -12.11 -11.28
CA TRP A 25 13.10 -13.17 -10.45
C TRP A 25 12.13 -14.11 -11.19
N HIS A 26 12.38 -15.41 -11.03
CA HIS A 26 11.56 -16.54 -11.51
C HIS A 26 10.27 -16.78 -10.69
N SER A 27 9.82 -15.84 -9.86
CA SER A 27 8.56 -15.99 -9.12
C SER A 27 7.39 -15.67 -10.06
N PRO A 28 6.49 -16.62 -10.35
CA PRO A 28 5.41 -16.43 -11.32
C PRO A 28 4.33 -15.44 -10.87
N SER A 29 4.32 -15.01 -9.60
CA SER A 29 3.25 -14.17 -9.06
C SER A 29 3.63 -12.69 -8.93
N MET A 30 3.03 -11.87 -9.79
CA MET A 30 3.22 -10.42 -9.80
C MET A 30 2.70 -9.77 -8.50
N SER A 31 1.55 -10.21 -8.00
CA SER A 31 0.95 -9.68 -6.77
C SER A 31 1.82 -9.97 -5.54
N LEU A 32 2.37 -11.18 -5.42
CA LEU A 32 3.25 -11.56 -4.32
C LEU A 32 4.54 -10.72 -4.30
N ASN A 33 5.14 -10.48 -5.48
CA ASN A 33 6.32 -9.64 -5.59
C ASN A 33 6.01 -8.19 -5.21
N PHE A 34 4.92 -7.62 -5.74
CA PHE A 34 4.49 -6.27 -5.38
C PHE A 34 4.24 -6.14 -3.87
N PHE A 35 3.66 -7.17 -3.25
CA PHE A 35 3.44 -7.23 -1.81
C PHE A 35 4.74 -7.14 -1.00
N TRP A 36 5.69 -8.06 -1.24
CA TRP A 36 6.90 -8.14 -0.41
C TRP A 36 7.85 -6.97 -0.57
N LEU A 37 7.87 -6.33 -1.73
CA LEU A 37 8.95 -5.40 -2.09
C LEU A 37 8.52 -3.95 -2.15
N VAL A 38 7.24 -3.71 -2.37
CA VAL A 38 6.68 -2.37 -2.38
C VAL A 38 5.85 -2.14 -1.14
N ILE A 39 4.86 -3.01 -0.91
CA ILE A 39 3.87 -2.79 0.15
C ILE A 39 4.50 -2.95 1.54
N ILE A 40 5.19 -4.05 1.82
CA ILE A 40 5.78 -4.28 3.15
C ILE A 40 6.76 -3.16 3.55
N PRO A 41 7.78 -2.79 2.75
CA PRO A 41 8.69 -1.70 3.10
C PRO A 41 7.97 -0.36 3.27
N PHE A 42 6.99 -0.07 2.41
CA PHE A 42 6.18 1.15 2.54
C PHE A 42 5.41 1.18 3.87
N PHE A 43 4.79 0.08 4.28
CA PHE A 43 4.01 0.03 5.52
C PHE A 43 4.89 0.08 6.78
N VAL A 44 6.12 -0.42 6.72
CA VAL A 44 7.12 -0.21 7.78
C VAL A 44 7.43 1.28 7.94
N ILE A 45 7.70 1.98 6.84
CA ILE A 45 7.96 3.43 6.85
C ILE A 45 6.73 4.20 7.33
N HIS A 46 5.53 3.81 6.90
CA HIS A 46 4.25 4.39 7.34
C HIS A 46 4.07 4.28 8.85
N LEU A 47 4.32 3.10 9.43
CA LEU A 47 4.21 2.88 10.88
C LEU A 47 5.22 3.71 11.67
N ILE A 48 6.48 3.76 11.22
CA ILE A 48 7.52 4.58 11.85
C ILE A 48 7.13 6.07 11.78
N SER A 49 6.73 6.54 10.61
CA SER A 49 6.33 7.93 10.38
C SER A 49 5.10 8.30 11.21
N SER A 50 4.11 7.41 11.29
CA SER A 50 2.91 7.58 12.11
C SER A 50 3.27 7.70 13.59
N THR A 51 4.16 6.84 14.08
CA THR A 51 4.62 6.89 15.47
C THR A 51 5.35 8.20 15.78
N VAL A 52 6.31 8.60 14.94
CA VAL A 52 7.09 9.83 15.12
C VAL A 52 6.21 11.08 15.08
N LEU A 53 5.31 11.18 14.09
CA LEU A 53 4.40 12.32 13.96
C LEU A 53 3.40 12.37 15.11
N ASN A 54 2.94 11.22 15.60
CA ASN A 54 2.07 11.16 16.76
C ASN A 54 2.77 11.65 18.04
N LEU A 55 4.01 11.21 18.29
CA LEU A 55 4.83 11.65 19.43
C LEU A 55 5.15 13.15 19.38
N LYS A 56 5.40 13.69 18.19
CA LYS A 56 5.60 15.14 17.97
C LYS A 56 4.30 15.96 18.05
N GLY A 57 3.14 15.31 18.10
CA GLY A 57 1.85 16.01 18.15
C GLY A 57 1.43 16.64 16.83
N GLU A 58 1.97 16.19 15.69
CA GLU A 58 1.70 16.75 14.36
C GLU A 58 0.28 16.41 13.85
N TYR A 59 -0.33 15.34 14.37
CA TYR A 59 -1.72 14.94 14.04
C TYR A 59 -2.81 15.79 14.70
N LYS A 60 -2.50 17.01 15.18
CA LYS A 60 -3.54 17.98 15.56
C LYS A 60 -4.34 18.49 14.35
N SER A 61 -3.73 18.48 13.16
CA SER A 61 -4.40 18.89 11.93
C SER A 61 -5.05 17.70 11.23
N ARG A 62 -6.39 17.72 11.13
CA ARG A 62 -7.17 16.73 10.36
C ARG A 62 -6.69 16.61 8.91
N LYS A 63 -6.23 17.71 8.30
CA LYS A 63 -5.71 17.71 6.93
C LYS A 63 -4.46 16.84 6.80
N VAL A 64 -3.51 16.97 7.73
CA VAL A 64 -2.26 16.19 7.74
C VAL A 64 -2.55 14.71 7.94
N ALA A 65 -3.40 14.37 8.91
CA ALA A 65 -3.81 13.00 9.19
C ALA A 65 -4.50 12.35 7.99
N LEU A 66 -5.44 13.07 7.35
CA LEU A 66 -6.17 12.60 6.18
C LEU A 66 -5.25 12.39 4.98
N THR A 67 -4.33 13.32 4.69
CA THR A 67 -3.37 13.15 3.59
C THR A 67 -2.45 11.96 3.81
N HIS A 68 -1.96 11.76 5.05
CA HIS A 68 -1.13 10.60 5.37
C HIS A 68 -1.90 9.28 5.17
N PHE A 69 -3.14 9.21 5.68
CA PHE A 69 -4.04 8.08 5.45
C PHE A 69 -4.26 7.80 3.96
N GLN A 70 -4.60 8.82 3.17
CA GLN A 70 -4.88 8.67 1.75
C GLN A 70 -3.68 8.15 0.97
N ILE A 71 -2.46 8.65 1.26
CA ILE A 71 -1.24 8.16 0.64
C ILE A 71 -1.03 6.69 0.99
N ALA A 72 -1.22 6.32 2.25
CA ALA A 72 -1.05 4.94 2.69
C ALA A 72 -2.10 3.99 2.12
N LEU A 73 -3.32 4.48 1.90
CA LEU A 73 -4.44 3.72 1.34
C LEU A 73 -4.24 3.34 -0.14
N LEU A 74 -3.48 4.13 -0.90
CA LEU A 74 -3.23 3.85 -2.33
C LEU A 74 -2.53 2.50 -2.56
N PHE A 75 -1.59 2.14 -1.68
CA PHE A 75 -0.81 0.91 -1.82
C PHE A 75 -1.62 -0.37 -1.68
N PRO A 76 -2.44 -0.57 -0.63
CA PRO A 76 -3.28 -1.75 -0.53
C PRO A 76 -4.36 -1.78 -1.62
N LEU A 77 -4.90 -0.64 -2.05
CA LEU A 77 -5.84 -0.59 -3.18
C LEU A 77 -5.19 -1.05 -4.49
N LEU A 78 -3.99 -0.57 -4.81
CA LEU A 78 -3.22 -1.02 -5.97
C LEU A 78 -2.89 -2.52 -5.87
N GLY A 79 -2.54 -2.99 -4.67
CA GLY A 79 -2.26 -4.40 -4.44
C GLY A 79 -3.48 -5.30 -4.67
N ILE A 80 -4.67 -4.88 -4.22
CA ILE A 80 -5.94 -5.57 -4.51
C ILE A 80 -6.18 -5.63 -6.02
N VAL A 81 -5.98 -4.53 -6.75
CA VAL A 81 -6.17 -4.50 -8.20
C VAL A 81 -5.24 -5.49 -8.91
N ILE A 82 -3.95 -5.52 -8.53
CA ILE A 82 -2.96 -6.46 -9.11
C ILE A 82 -3.32 -7.91 -8.75
N LEU A 83 -3.73 -8.18 -7.51
CA LEU A 83 -4.15 -9.50 -7.06
C LEU A 83 -5.38 -10.00 -7.82
N MET A 84 -6.38 -9.15 -8.01
CA MET A 84 -7.59 -9.49 -8.77
C MET A 84 -7.28 -9.68 -10.26
N TYR A 85 -6.43 -8.84 -10.85
CA TYR A 85 -5.98 -9.01 -12.22
C TYR A 85 -5.33 -10.39 -12.43
N GLU A 86 -4.40 -10.77 -11.54
CA GLU A 86 -3.74 -12.08 -11.59
C GLU A 86 -4.71 -13.25 -11.37
N PHE A 87 -5.73 -13.09 -10.51
CA PHE A 87 -6.76 -14.09 -10.29
C PHE A 87 -7.58 -14.38 -11.56
N PHE A 88 -8.02 -13.32 -12.25
CA PHE A 88 -8.85 -13.43 -13.44
C PHE A 88 -8.06 -13.88 -14.68
N ASP A 89 -6.82 -13.41 -14.85
CA ASP A 89 -5.97 -13.78 -15.98
C ASP A 89 -5.64 -15.29 -16.00
N ASN A 90 -5.50 -15.89 -14.81
CA ASN A 90 -5.20 -17.30 -14.65
C ASN A 90 -6.44 -18.21 -14.51
N PHE A 91 -7.65 -17.67 -14.68
CA PHE A 91 -8.87 -18.46 -14.64
C PHE A 91 -8.96 -19.35 -15.91
N PRO A 92 -9.29 -20.66 -15.82
CA PRO A 92 -9.83 -21.39 -14.66
C PRO A 92 -8.77 -22.13 -13.80
N LYS A 93 -7.48 -22.05 -14.12
CA LYS A 93 -6.41 -22.79 -13.41
C LYS A 93 -6.28 -22.36 -11.94
N THR A 94 -6.77 -21.16 -11.59
CA THR A 94 -6.77 -20.58 -10.24
C THR A 94 -7.79 -21.19 -9.27
N TYR A 95 -8.69 -22.07 -9.70
CA TYR A 95 -9.69 -22.69 -8.80
C TYR A 95 -9.06 -23.39 -7.59
N TYR A 96 -7.90 -24.04 -7.76
CA TYR A 96 -7.18 -24.71 -6.67
C TYR A 96 -6.51 -23.75 -5.68
N TYR A 97 -6.33 -22.48 -6.07
CA TYR A 97 -5.61 -21.46 -5.29
C TYR A 97 -6.54 -20.39 -4.69
N VAL A 98 -7.86 -20.56 -4.79
CA VAL A 98 -8.85 -19.57 -4.29
C VAL A 98 -8.61 -19.19 -2.83
N ASN A 99 -8.18 -20.14 -2.00
CA ASN A 99 -7.86 -19.88 -0.59
C ASN A 99 -6.67 -18.91 -0.43
N ASP A 100 -5.65 -19.02 -1.28
CA ASP A 100 -4.47 -18.15 -1.24
C ASP A 100 -4.82 -16.71 -1.66
N TYR A 101 -5.68 -16.56 -2.67
CA TYR A 101 -6.22 -15.25 -3.06
C TYR A 101 -7.11 -14.65 -1.96
N GLY A 102 -7.92 -15.49 -1.29
CA GLY A 102 -8.72 -15.08 -0.14
C GLY A 102 -7.85 -14.57 1.02
N LEU A 103 -6.76 -15.28 1.33
CA LEU A 103 -5.77 -14.85 2.32
C LEU A 103 -5.10 -13.53 1.91
N GLY A 104 -4.72 -13.39 0.64
CA GLY A 104 -4.17 -12.15 0.09
C GLY A 104 -5.11 -10.96 0.28
N LEU A 105 -6.39 -11.11 -0.05
CA LEU A 105 -7.41 -10.09 0.22
C LEU A 105 -7.53 -9.76 1.71
N GLY A 106 -7.51 -10.77 2.59
CA GLY A 106 -7.52 -10.57 4.04
C GLY A 106 -6.34 -9.74 4.53
N MET A 107 -5.14 -9.99 4.00
CA MET A 107 -3.95 -9.20 4.30
C MET A 107 -4.09 -7.75 3.83
N TYR A 108 -4.68 -7.50 2.66
CA TYR A 108 -4.95 -6.14 2.20
C TYR A 108 -5.96 -5.39 3.06
N CYS A 109 -7.01 -6.07 3.56
CA CYS A 109 -7.93 -5.48 4.53
C CYS A 109 -7.22 -5.06 5.82
N LEU A 110 -6.30 -5.90 6.33
CA LEU A 110 -5.47 -5.55 7.49
C LEU A 110 -4.61 -4.32 7.22
N LEU A 111 -3.99 -4.22 6.05
CA LEU A 111 -3.21 -3.05 5.66
C LEU A 111 -4.05 -1.78 5.54
N ILE A 112 -5.29 -1.87 5.08
CA ILE A 112 -6.22 -0.72 5.08
C ILE A 112 -6.49 -0.23 6.50
N MET A 113 -6.68 -1.14 7.46
CA MET A 113 -6.83 -0.77 8.88
C MET A 113 -5.58 -0.08 9.42
N ILE A 114 -4.39 -0.58 9.08
CA ILE A 114 -3.12 0.05 9.47
C ILE A 114 -2.95 1.43 8.81
N ALA A 115 -3.34 1.57 7.54
CA ALA A 115 -3.29 2.85 6.83
C ALA A 115 -4.13 3.91 7.54
N ALA A 116 -5.24 3.53 8.18
CA ALA A 116 -6.16 4.43 8.90
C ALA A 116 -5.63 4.95 10.24
N LEU A 117 -4.54 4.39 10.79
CA LEU A 117 -3.99 4.79 12.10
C LEU A 117 -3.76 6.30 12.27
N PRO A 118 -3.15 7.05 11.32
CA PRO A 118 -3.01 8.49 11.42
C PRO A 118 -4.33 9.22 11.67
N TYR A 119 -5.39 8.78 11.00
CA TYR A 119 -6.71 9.40 11.09
C TYR A 119 -7.35 9.09 12.44
N VAL A 120 -7.28 7.84 12.91
CA VAL A 120 -7.78 7.43 14.23
C VAL A 120 -7.06 8.19 15.35
N MET A 121 -5.73 8.28 15.29
CA MET A 121 -4.93 9.03 16.27
C MET A 121 -5.28 10.53 16.31
N CYS A 122 -5.64 11.12 15.17
CA CYS A 122 -6.10 12.50 15.10
C CYS A 122 -7.45 12.68 15.81
N LEU A 123 -8.40 11.75 15.59
CA LEU A 123 -9.72 11.81 16.21
C LEU A 123 -9.63 11.67 17.74
N MET A 124 -8.84 10.73 18.25
CA MET A 124 -8.66 10.50 19.69
C MET A 124 -8.04 11.69 20.44
N LYS A 125 -7.34 12.59 19.74
CA LYS A 125 -6.76 13.82 20.33
C LYS A 125 -7.69 15.03 20.24
N SER A 126 -8.79 14.91 19.51
CA SER A 126 -9.80 15.98 19.36
C SER A 126 -10.99 15.82 20.30
N GLU A 127 -11.04 14.71 21.03
CA GLU A 127 -11.92 14.44 22.18
C GLU A 127 -11.22 14.85 23.48
#